data_AF-A0A0B0D6A2-F1
#
_entry.id   AF-A0A0B0D6A2-F1
#
_cell.length_a   1.000
_cell.length_b   1.000
_cell.length_c   1.000
_cell.angle_alpha   90.00
_cell.angle_beta   90.00
_cell.angle_gamma   90.00
#
_symmetry.space_group_name_H-M   'P 1'
#
loop_
_entity.id
_entity.type
_entity.pdbx_description
1 polymer ?
#
loop_
_entity_poly.entity_id
_entity_poly.type
_entity_poly.pdbx_seq_one_letter_code
_entity_poly.pdbx_strand_id
1 'polypeptide(L)'
;MIAAGYYALDGRWVDVAVLLLAGLGQVIAFLWFRTPHARAVCSLIMLTAAVSAAEQLYSRIWWWDILIHFVALYALVWMAWNRVLTHHPRVRGRVRDRPALRFTWCAVAGFVIAVVWEVMELLGFLFVTPDIHIPPLDTLGDIIMGVLGAACVGFHREPR
;
A
#
# COMPACT_ATOMS: atom_id res chain seq x y z
N MET A 1 -8.74 6.90 12.31
CA MET A 1 -9.89 7.79 12.63
C MET A 1 -9.52 8.94 13.55
N ILE A 2 -8.86 8.72 14.70
CA ILE A 2 -8.43 9.83 15.58
C ILE A 2 -7.52 10.82 14.84
N ALA A 3 -6.53 10.32 14.10
CA ALA A 3 -5.66 11.16 13.26
C ALA A 3 -6.48 12.02 12.28
N ALA A 4 -7.37 11.41 11.48
CA ALA A 4 -8.23 12.15 10.55
C ALA A 4 -9.06 13.25 11.26
N GLY A 5 -9.57 12.98 12.46
CA GLY A 5 -10.28 13.99 13.27
C GLY A 5 -9.39 15.18 13.63
N TYR A 6 -8.13 14.94 13.99
CA TYR A 6 -7.16 16.00 14.27
C TYR A 6 -6.93 16.91 13.06
N TYR A 7 -6.62 16.34 11.89
CA TYR A 7 -6.41 17.12 10.66
C TYR A 7 -7.68 17.85 10.18
N ALA A 8 -8.87 17.30 10.45
CA ALA A 8 -10.13 17.95 10.12
C ALA A 8 -10.35 19.24 10.94
N LEU A 9 -9.92 19.26 12.21
CA LEU A 9 -10.00 20.46 13.05
C LEU A 9 -9.12 21.59 12.53
N ASP A 10 -7.99 21.24 11.89
CA ASP A 10 -7.08 22.19 11.24
C ASP A 10 -7.51 22.56 9.80
N GLY A 11 -8.67 22.08 9.33
CA GLY A 11 -9.19 22.38 7.98
C GLY A 11 -8.46 21.69 6.84
N ARG A 12 -7.65 20.66 7.12
CA ARG A 12 -6.77 19.99 6.16
C ARG A 12 -7.49 18.84 5.44
N TRP A 13 -8.48 19.17 4.63
CA TRP A 13 -9.43 18.19 4.06
C TRP A 13 -8.82 17.17 3.09
N VAL A 14 -7.77 17.53 2.35
CA VAL A 14 -7.05 16.59 1.48
C VAL A 14 -6.38 15.49 2.32
N ASP A 15 -5.70 15.88 3.40
CA ASP A 15 -5.05 14.95 4.32
C ASP A 15 -6.07 14.04 5.02
N VAL A 16 -7.24 14.58 5.37
CA VAL A 16 -8.37 13.80 5.88
C VAL A 16 -8.79 12.73 4.87
N ALA A 17 -8.93 13.08 3.59
CA ALA A 17 -9.30 12.12 2.54
C ALA A 17 -8.26 10.99 2.41
N VAL A 18 -6.97 11.33 2.43
CA VAL A 18 -5.87 10.34 2.40
C VAL A 18 -5.90 9.43 3.63
N LEU A 19 -6.13 9.99 4.83
CA LEU A 19 -6.25 9.21 6.07
C LEU A 19 -7.49 8.30 6.08
N LEU A 20 -8.59 8.72 5.47
CA LEU A 20 -9.78 7.88 5.30
C LEU A 20 -9.51 6.74 4.32
N LEU A 21 -8.78 6.99 3.23
CA LEU A 21 -8.34 5.95 2.29
C LEU A 21 -7.43 4.92 2.98
N ALA A 22 -6.45 5.38 3.77
CA ALA A 22 -5.65 4.47 4.60
C ALA A 22 -6.50 3.73 5.64
N GLY A 23 -7.50 4.40 6.22
CA GLY A 23 -8.50 3.79 7.10
C GLY A 23 -9.28 2.65 6.45
N LEU A 24 -9.63 2.78 5.16
CA LEU A 24 -10.22 1.70 4.39
C LEU A 24 -9.24 0.52 4.27
N GLY A 25 -7.96 0.77 4.03
CA GLY A 25 -6.91 -0.24 4.05
C GLY A 25 -6.83 -0.99 5.40
N GLN A 26 -6.95 -0.27 6.51
CA GLN A 26 -7.02 -0.88 7.85
C GLN A 26 -8.26 -1.78 7.99
N VAL A 27 -9.43 -1.31 7.58
CA VAL A 27 -10.67 -2.12 7.59
C VAL A 27 -10.49 -3.40 6.77
N ILE A 28 -9.91 -3.31 5.58
CA ILE A 28 -9.60 -4.46 4.74
C ILE A 28 -8.67 -5.43 5.47
N ALA A 29 -7.62 -4.95 6.14
CA ALA A 29 -6.72 -5.80 6.93
C ALA A 29 -7.48 -6.56 8.02
N PHE A 30 -8.38 -5.89 8.74
CA PHE A 30 -9.21 -6.52 9.77
C PHE A 30 -10.14 -7.60 9.21
N LEU A 31 -10.73 -7.36 8.04
CA LEU A 31 -11.66 -8.29 7.40
C LEU A 31 -10.94 -9.50 6.78
N TRP A 32 -9.76 -9.28 6.18
CA TRP A 32 -9.12 -10.28 5.34
C TRP A 32 -8.07 -11.10 6.07
N PHE A 33 -7.55 -10.66 7.21
CA PHE A 33 -6.67 -11.47 8.06
C PHE A 33 -7.40 -12.03 9.28
N ARG A 34 -7.05 -13.24 9.70
CA ARG A 34 -7.53 -13.82 10.96
C ARG A 34 -6.58 -13.53 12.12
N THR A 35 -5.28 -13.48 11.86
CA THR A 35 -4.25 -13.26 12.86
C THR A 35 -4.12 -11.78 13.24
N PRO A 36 -4.01 -11.46 14.55
CA PRO A 36 -3.89 -10.08 15.01
C PRO A 36 -2.60 -9.41 14.55
N HIS A 37 -1.51 -10.17 14.45
CA HIS A 37 -0.22 -9.64 13.99
C HIS A 37 -0.29 -9.09 12.56
N ALA A 38 -0.85 -9.85 11.61
CA ALA A 38 -0.96 -9.39 10.21
C ALA A 38 -1.84 -8.13 10.09
N ARG A 39 -2.94 -8.07 10.87
CA ARG A 39 -3.79 -6.89 10.98
C ARG A 39 -3.00 -5.68 11.49
N ALA A 40 -2.26 -5.84 12.58
CA ALA A 40 -1.50 -4.76 13.20
C ALA A 40 -0.41 -4.22 12.27
N VAL A 41 0.37 -5.11 11.63
CA VAL A 41 1.44 -4.71 10.70
C VAL A 41 0.87 -3.94 9.50
N CYS A 42 -0.14 -4.48 8.82
CA CYS A 42 -0.73 -3.78 7.67
C CYS A 42 -1.38 -2.46 8.11
N SER A 43 -2.05 -2.44 9.25
CA SER A 43 -2.72 -1.22 9.74
C SER A 43 -1.73 -0.13 10.12
N LEU A 44 -0.60 -0.50 10.72
CA LEU A 44 0.48 0.42 11.06
C LEU A 44 1.09 1.01 9.79
N ILE A 45 1.43 0.17 8.81
CA ILE A 45 1.98 0.62 7.52
C ILE A 45 1.04 1.63 6.84
N MET A 46 -0.25 1.32 6.73
CA MET A 46 -1.23 2.23 6.11
C MET A 46 -1.33 3.57 6.86
N LEU A 47 -1.32 3.53 8.20
CA LEU A 47 -1.37 4.75 9.00
C LEU A 47 -0.09 5.58 8.82
N THR A 48 1.08 4.93 8.86
CA THR A 48 2.36 5.60 8.66
C THR A 48 2.44 6.24 7.28
N ALA A 49 1.99 5.56 6.23
CA ALA A 49 1.94 6.13 4.88
C ALA A 49 1.08 7.40 4.83
N ALA A 50 -0.16 7.35 5.32
CA ALA A 50 -1.05 8.51 5.28
C ALA A 50 -0.57 9.68 6.16
N VAL A 51 -0.02 9.42 7.34
CA VAL A 51 0.56 10.48 8.18
C VAL A 51 1.83 11.06 7.55
N SER A 52 2.64 10.24 6.87
CA SER A 52 3.83 10.72 6.16
C SER A 52 3.47 11.67 5.02
N ALA A 53 2.42 11.33 4.26
CA ALA A 53 1.87 12.20 3.22
C ALA A 53 1.34 13.51 3.81
N ALA A 54 0.52 13.42 4.88
CA ALA A 54 -0.03 14.59 5.53
C ALA A 54 1.08 15.52 6.05
N GLU A 55 2.08 15.00 6.75
CA GLU A 55 3.16 15.83 7.31
C GLU A 55 4.22 16.25 6.28
N GLN A 56 4.03 15.93 4.99
CA GLN A 56 4.98 16.21 3.91
C GLN A 56 6.38 15.69 4.26
N LEU A 57 6.44 14.50 4.88
CA LEU A 57 7.68 13.87 5.30
C LEU A 57 8.56 13.48 4.11
N TYR A 58 7.93 13.18 2.97
CA TYR A 58 8.60 12.85 1.71
C TYR A 58 9.50 13.99 1.21
N SER A 59 9.06 15.25 1.36
CA SER A 59 9.87 16.42 1.01
C SER A 59 11.04 16.66 1.99
N ARG A 60 10.98 16.09 3.20
CA ARG A 60 12.02 16.26 4.24
C ARG A 60 13.06 15.15 4.22
N ILE A 61 12.65 13.94 3.84
CA ILE A 61 13.49 12.74 3.88
C ILE A 61 13.40 12.04 2.52
N TRP A 62 14.40 12.28 1.68
CA TRP A 62 14.40 11.90 0.26
C TRP A 62 14.21 10.40 -0.02
N TRP A 63 14.57 9.50 0.91
CA TRP A 63 14.41 8.05 0.73
C TRP A 63 13.12 7.52 1.37
N TRP A 64 12.41 8.35 2.14
CA TRP A 64 11.26 7.91 2.93
C TRP A 64 10.10 7.50 2.05
N ASP A 65 9.88 8.22 0.95
CA ASP A 65 8.80 7.93 0.02
C ASP A 65 8.96 6.56 -0.62
N ILE A 66 10.15 6.32 -1.16
CA ILE A 66 10.57 5.02 -1.71
C ILE A 66 10.37 3.87 -0.70
N LEU A 67 10.75 4.07 0.56
CA LEU A 67 10.53 3.05 1.59
C LEU A 67 9.03 2.80 1.81
N ILE A 68 8.24 3.87 1.90
CA ILE A 68 6.79 3.77 2.12
C ILE A 68 6.12 3.07 0.94
N HIS A 69 6.48 3.39 -0.30
CA HIS A 69 5.99 2.68 -1.49
C HIS A 69 6.29 1.18 -1.43
N PHE A 70 7.52 0.81 -1.04
CA PHE A 70 7.88 -0.59 -0.85
C PHE A 70 6.99 -1.28 0.20
N VAL A 71 6.86 -0.70 1.41
CA VAL A 71 6.12 -1.37 2.50
C VAL A 71 4.59 -1.31 2.30
N ALA A 72 4.07 -0.24 1.70
CA ALA A 72 2.64 -0.08 1.44
C ALA A 72 2.15 -1.07 0.40
N LEU A 73 2.88 -1.23 -0.71
CA LEU A 73 2.52 -2.22 -1.73
C LEU A 73 2.73 -3.65 -1.25
N TYR A 74 3.75 -3.91 -0.41
CA TYR A 74 3.84 -5.18 0.31
C TYR A 74 2.56 -5.45 1.12
N ALA A 75 2.08 -4.48 1.92
CA ALA A 75 0.89 -4.66 2.75
C ALA A 75 -0.39 -4.86 1.92
N LEU A 76 -0.62 -4.04 0.89
CA LEU A 76 -1.77 -4.14 -0.01
C LEU A 76 -1.82 -5.48 -0.73
N VAL A 77 -0.68 -5.91 -1.29
CA VAL A 77 -0.60 -7.19 -1.99
C VAL A 77 -0.68 -8.35 -0.99
N TRP A 78 -0.15 -8.22 0.23
CA TRP A 78 -0.30 -9.25 1.25
C TRP A 78 -1.76 -9.45 1.65
N MET A 79 -2.52 -8.38 1.83
CA MET A 79 -3.96 -8.44 2.06
C MET A 79 -4.68 -9.18 0.92
N ALA A 80 -4.46 -8.76 -0.32
CA ALA A 80 -5.08 -9.37 -1.50
C ALA A 80 -4.67 -10.85 -1.66
N TRP A 81 -3.39 -11.15 -1.50
CA TRP A 81 -2.85 -12.51 -1.56
C TRP A 81 -3.44 -13.40 -0.49
N ASN A 82 -3.58 -12.91 0.74
CA ASN A 82 -4.22 -13.64 1.83
C ASN A 82 -5.65 -14.02 1.49
N ARG A 83 -6.40 -13.07 0.92
CA ARG A 83 -7.78 -13.28 0.48
C ARG A 83 -7.87 -14.31 -0.64
N VAL A 84 -6.94 -14.29 -1.60
CA VAL A 84 -6.87 -15.28 -2.69
C VAL A 84 -6.56 -16.67 -2.15
N LEU A 85 -5.55 -16.81 -1.31
CA LEU A 85 -5.16 -18.10 -0.72
C LEU A 85 -6.25 -18.70 0.18
N THR A 86 -7.02 -17.85 0.85
CA THR A 86 -8.11 -18.27 1.73
C THR A 86 -9.29 -18.84 0.95
N HIS A 87 -9.66 -18.22 -0.18
CA HIS A 87 -10.89 -18.58 -0.90
C HIS A 87 -10.68 -19.43 -2.15
N HIS A 88 -9.44 -19.59 -2.63
CA HIS A 88 -9.14 -20.39 -3.81
C HIS A 88 -8.11 -21.51 -3.50
N PRO A 89 -8.54 -22.63 -2.90
CA PRO A 89 -7.66 -23.75 -2.54
C PRO A 89 -6.89 -24.32 -3.74
N ARG A 90 -7.49 -24.31 -4.95
CA ARG A 90 -6.82 -24.73 -6.19
C ARG A 90 -5.62 -23.84 -6.53
N VAL A 91 -5.76 -22.53 -6.34
CA VAL A 91 -4.65 -21.57 -6.52
C VAL A 91 -3.57 -21.83 -5.47
N ARG A 92 -3.96 -21.96 -4.19
CA ARG A 92 -3.02 -22.29 -3.10
C ARG A 92 -2.22 -23.55 -3.42
N GLY A 93 -2.87 -24.63 -3.85
CA GLY A 93 -2.20 -25.86 -4.26
C GLY A 93 -1.26 -25.68 -5.45
N ARG A 94 -1.68 -24.91 -6.47
CA ARG A 94 -0.86 -24.65 -7.67
C ARG A 94 0.42 -23.88 -7.35
N VAL A 95 0.34 -22.92 -6.44
CA VAL A 95 1.44 -21.99 -6.16
C VAL A 95 2.31 -22.41 -4.97
N ARG A 96 1.87 -23.35 -4.11
CA ARG A 96 2.57 -23.77 -2.89
C ARG A 96 4.03 -24.15 -3.13
N ASP A 97 4.28 -24.95 -4.16
CA ASP A 97 5.60 -25.51 -4.46
C ASP A 97 6.26 -24.82 -5.67
N ARG A 98 5.68 -23.70 -6.13
CA ARG A 98 6.19 -22.90 -7.25
C ARG A 98 6.54 -21.48 -6.80
N PRO A 99 7.72 -21.27 -6.17
CA PRO A 99 8.10 -19.96 -5.64
C PRO A 99 8.10 -18.88 -6.71
N ALA A 100 8.74 -19.13 -7.86
CA ALA A 100 8.77 -18.18 -8.98
C ALA A 100 7.37 -17.68 -9.36
N LEU A 101 6.39 -18.58 -9.45
CA LEU A 101 5.01 -18.23 -9.78
C LEU A 101 4.37 -17.28 -8.75
N ARG A 102 4.63 -17.50 -7.44
CA ARG A 102 4.13 -16.61 -6.38
C ARG A 102 4.75 -15.23 -6.48
N PHE A 103 6.08 -15.15 -6.60
CA PHE A 103 6.80 -13.88 -6.74
C PHE A 103 6.30 -13.11 -7.96
N THR A 104 6.18 -13.77 -9.11
CA THR A 104 5.67 -13.14 -10.34
C THR A 104 4.23 -12.64 -10.17
N TRP A 105 3.33 -13.44 -9.60
CA TRP A 105 1.93 -13.02 -9.42
C TRP A 105 1.80 -11.85 -8.45
N CYS A 106 2.56 -11.86 -7.36
CA CYS A 106 2.56 -10.75 -6.41
C CYS A 106 3.20 -9.50 -7.03
N ALA A 107 4.28 -9.63 -7.80
CA ALA A 107 4.91 -8.52 -8.52
C ALA A 107 3.96 -7.90 -9.56
N VAL A 108 3.24 -8.71 -10.34
CA VAL A 108 2.24 -8.21 -11.32
C VAL A 108 1.09 -7.49 -10.62
N ALA A 109 0.59 -8.04 -9.50
CA ALA A 109 -0.45 -7.37 -8.71
C ALA A 109 0.08 -6.03 -8.16
N GLY A 110 1.30 -6.01 -7.64
CA GLY A 110 1.97 -4.80 -7.17
C GLY A 110 2.14 -3.75 -8.26
N PHE A 111 2.56 -4.16 -9.46
CA PHE A 111 2.73 -3.26 -10.61
C PHE A 111 1.41 -2.58 -11.00
N VAL A 112 0.31 -3.35 -11.07
CA VAL A 112 -1.01 -2.78 -11.37
C VAL A 112 -1.43 -1.78 -10.30
N ILE A 113 -1.24 -2.11 -9.01
CA ILE A 113 -1.58 -1.19 -7.91
C ILE A 113 -0.70 0.07 -7.96
N ALA A 114 0.61 -0.08 -8.20
CA ALA A 114 1.55 1.03 -8.32
C ALA A 114 1.13 1.99 -9.43
N VAL A 115 0.88 1.47 -10.64
CA VAL A 115 0.43 2.30 -11.76
C VAL A 115 -0.87 3.03 -11.46
N VAL A 116 -1.84 2.37 -10.81
CA VAL A 116 -3.09 3.03 -10.39
C VAL A 116 -2.81 4.14 -9.38
N TRP A 117 -1.90 3.91 -8.43
CA TRP A 117 -1.52 4.91 -7.43
C TRP A 117 -0.88 6.15 -8.07
N GLU A 118 0.13 5.97 -8.93
CA GLU A 118 0.79 7.07 -9.65
C GLU A 118 -0.17 7.87 -10.51
N VAL A 119 -1.14 7.19 -11.15
CA VAL A 119 -2.19 7.88 -11.90
C VAL A 119 -3.09 8.69 -10.96
N MET A 120 -3.43 8.16 -9.78
CA MET A 120 -4.20 8.89 -8.78
C MET A 120 -3.44 10.11 -8.24
N GLU A 121 -2.13 10.02 -8.04
CA GLU A 121 -1.30 11.16 -7.64
C GLU A 121 -1.20 12.21 -8.74
N LEU A 122 -1.02 11.79 -10.00
CA LEU A 122 -1.09 12.70 -11.14
C LEU A 122 -2.43 13.44 -11.20
N LEU A 123 -3.55 12.74 -10.99
CA LEU A 123 -4.87 13.37 -10.93
C LEU A 123 -4.99 14.31 -9.72
N GLY A 124 -4.42 13.94 -8.57
CA GLY A 124 -4.36 14.79 -7.39
C GLY A 124 -3.59 16.09 -7.65
N PHE A 125 -2.42 16.00 -8.28
CA PHE A 125 -1.61 17.14 -8.68
C PHE A 125 -2.36 18.08 -9.63
N LEU A 126 -3.03 17.52 -10.65
CA LEU A 126 -3.73 18.30 -11.67
C LEU A 126 -5.04 18.95 -11.18
N PHE A 127 -5.78 18.28 -10.29
CA PHE A 127 -7.16 18.66 -9.95
C PHE A 127 -7.39 19.03 -8.48
N VAL A 128 -6.47 18.70 -7.56
CA VAL A 128 -6.68 18.87 -6.11
C VAL A 128 -5.68 19.85 -5.50
N THR A 129 -4.38 19.54 -5.55
CA THR A 129 -3.33 20.42 -5.00
C THR A 129 -1.98 20.19 -5.68
N PRO A 130 -1.23 21.27 -6.03
CA PRO A 130 0.11 21.14 -6.58
C PRO A 130 1.16 20.65 -5.56
N ASP A 131 0.81 20.56 -4.27
CA ASP A 131 1.72 20.07 -3.23
C ASP A 131 2.06 18.58 -3.39
N ILE A 132 1.28 17.84 -4.18
CA ILE A 132 1.56 16.45 -4.56
C ILE A 132 2.68 16.48 -5.62
N HIS A 133 3.93 16.34 -5.18
CA HIS A 133 5.07 16.38 -6.07
C HIS A 133 5.17 15.08 -6.87
N ILE A 134 5.25 15.19 -8.20
CA ILE A 134 5.33 14.03 -9.12
C ILE A 134 6.51 14.12 -10.12
N PRO A 135 7.78 14.19 -9.67
CA PRO A 135 8.92 14.11 -10.58
C PRO A 135 8.95 12.76 -11.33
N PRO A 136 9.27 12.71 -12.63
CA PRO A 136 9.27 11.45 -13.39
C PRO A 136 10.20 10.35 -12.83
N LEU A 137 11.31 10.74 -12.18
CA LEU A 137 12.23 9.80 -11.54
C LEU A 137 11.67 9.23 -10.24
N ASP A 138 10.80 9.97 -9.56
CA ASP A 138 10.14 9.59 -8.32
C ASP A 138 9.11 8.51 -8.61
N THR A 139 8.15 8.81 -9.50
CA THR A 139 7.17 7.86 -10.04
C THR A 139 7.80 6.55 -10.52
N LEU A 140 8.92 6.63 -11.24
CA LEU A 140 9.61 5.42 -11.69
C LEU A 140 10.20 4.63 -10.50
N GLY A 141 10.81 5.33 -9.55
CA GLY A 141 11.35 4.75 -8.32
C GLY A 141 10.27 4.07 -7.47
N ASP A 142 9.14 4.72 -7.31
CA ASP A 142 7.99 4.26 -6.52
C ASP A 142 7.33 3.04 -7.15
N ILE A 143 7.16 3.03 -8.47
CA ILE A 143 6.72 1.82 -9.19
C ILE A 143 7.73 0.67 -8.97
N ILE A 144 9.02 0.90 -9.18
CA ILE A 144 10.03 -0.15 -9.05
C ILE A 144 10.04 -0.73 -7.63
N MET A 145 10.10 0.15 -6.63
CA MET A 145 10.23 -0.25 -5.23
C MET A 145 8.93 -0.82 -4.68
N GLY A 146 7.80 -0.29 -5.12
CA GLY A 146 6.48 -0.86 -4.90
C GLY A 146 6.33 -2.28 -5.45
N VAL A 147 6.78 -2.52 -6.69
CA VAL A 147 6.76 -3.86 -7.30
C VAL A 147 7.67 -4.83 -6.54
N LEU A 148 8.85 -4.40 -6.10
CA LEU A 148 9.75 -5.22 -5.29
C LEU A 148 9.12 -5.57 -3.93
N GLY A 149 8.50 -4.59 -3.26
CA GLY A 149 7.77 -4.81 -2.02
C GLY A 149 6.64 -5.80 -2.19
N ALA A 150 5.84 -5.64 -3.24
CA ALA A 150 4.79 -6.58 -3.59
C ALA A 150 5.34 -7.99 -3.90
N ALA A 151 6.44 -8.11 -4.64
CA ALA A 151 7.06 -9.40 -4.95
C ALA A 151 7.43 -10.18 -3.66
N CYS A 152 7.94 -9.49 -2.63
CA CYS A 152 8.27 -10.09 -1.34
C CYS A 152 7.07 -10.76 -0.65
N VAL A 153 5.82 -10.43 -1.00
CA VAL A 153 4.64 -11.17 -0.52
C VAL A 153 4.69 -12.65 -0.92
N GLY A 154 5.40 -13.00 -1.99
CA GLY A 154 5.61 -14.38 -2.45
C GLY A 154 6.28 -15.31 -1.42
N PHE A 155 6.86 -14.76 -0.35
CA PHE A 155 7.31 -15.54 0.81
C PHE A 155 6.15 -16.17 1.60
N HIS A 156 4.94 -15.60 1.55
CA HIS A 156 3.76 -16.14 2.23
C HIS A 156 3.10 -17.28 1.43
N ARG A 157 3.21 -18.49 1.98
CA ARG A 157 2.68 -19.73 1.35
C ARG A 157 1.27 -20.08 1.81
N GLU A 158 0.86 -19.52 2.94
CA GLU A 158 -0.37 -19.88 3.63
C GLU A 158 -1.14 -18.64 4.05
N PRO A 159 -2.47 -18.74 4.13
CA PRO A 159 -3.28 -17.65 4.65
C PRO A 159 -3.02 -17.43 6.16
N ARG A 160 -3.24 -16.19 6.58
CA ARG A 160 -3.01 -15.64 7.91
C ARG A 160 -4.29 -15.03 8.47
#